data_AF-A0A850R7G3-F1
#
_entry.id   AF-A0A850R7G3-F1
#
_cell.length_a   1.000
_cell.length_b   1.000
_cell.length_c   1.000
_cell.angle_alpha   90.00
_cell.angle_beta   90.00
_cell.angle_gamma   90.00
#
_symmetry.space_group_name_H-M   'P 1'
#
loop_
_entity.id
_entity.type
_entity.pdbx_description
1 polymer ?
#
loop_
_entity_poly.entity_id
_entity_poly.type
_entity_poly.pdbx_seq_one_letter_code
_entity_poly.pdbx_strand_id
1 'polypeptide(L)'
;MNAAELAALADRLAEHAPPGTPERDFARAVARWLQGEEDTLDAALGLSAHRGQDSAPRRWRRDQRNRHLTTALELVEGDTTGARCRALAAEIARFESRIWPRWRVLTAPPPEASRLRTALFKARQFGCLPTTHEQLRNIARETGSSF
;
A
#
# COMPACT_ATOMS: atom_id res chain seq x y z
N MET A 1 17.58 -8.05 -33.25
CA MET A 1 17.64 -7.14 -32.10
C MET A 1 18.29 -7.88 -30.94
N ASN A 2 19.42 -7.40 -30.43
CA ASN A 2 20.21 -8.03 -29.36
C ASN A 2 19.86 -7.41 -27.98
N ALA A 3 20.41 -7.97 -26.90
CA ALA A 3 20.14 -7.52 -25.53
C ALA A 3 20.51 -6.04 -25.29
N ALA A 4 21.60 -5.56 -25.90
CA ALA A 4 22.04 -4.17 -25.78
C ALA A 4 21.07 -3.21 -26.51
N GLU A 5 20.58 -3.60 -27.69
CA GLU A 5 19.58 -2.82 -28.45
C GLU A 5 18.24 -2.76 -27.70
N LEU A 6 17.85 -3.85 -27.03
CA LEU A 6 16.67 -3.90 -26.16
C LEU A 6 16.85 -3.04 -24.91
N ALA A 7 18.02 -3.04 -24.28
CA ALA A 7 18.30 -2.18 -23.12
C ALA A 7 18.20 -0.69 -23.49
N ALA A 8 18.83 -0.29 -24.60
CA ALA A 8 18.76 1.08 -25.10
C ALA A 8 17.34 1.51 -25.50
N LEU A 9 16.49 0.57 -25.91
CA LEU A 9 15.07 0.87 -26.13
C LEU A 9 14.32 1.06 -24.82
N ALA A 10 14.58 0.21 -23.82
CA ALA A 10 13.96 0.30 -22.50
C ALA A 10 14.35 1.61 -21.78
N ASP A 11 15.61 2.04 -21.85
CA ASP A 11 16.06 3.33 -21.30
C ASP A 11 15.33 4.50 -21.95
N ARG A 12 15.22 4.52 -23.29
CA ARG A 12 14.48 5.56 -24.01
C ARG A 12 13.00 5.62 -23.59
N LEU A 13 12.37 4.47 -23.39
CA LEU A 13 10.99 4.40 -22.87
C LEU A 13 10.89 4.99 -21.46
N ALA A 14 11.86 4.71 -20.59
CA ALA A 14 11.91 5.25 -19.23
C ALA A 14 12.11 6.78 -19.22
N GLU A 15 12.92 7.32 -20.13
CA GLU A 15 13.15 8.76 -20.27
C GLU A 15 11.90 9.52 -20.71
N HIS A 16 11.08 8.92 -21.57
CA HIS A 16 9.87 9.53 -22.11
C HIS A 16 8.66 9.40 -21.17
N ALA A 17 8.74 8.51 -20.17
CA ALA A 17 7.70 8.34 -19.18
C ALA A 17 7.81 9.40 -18.06
N PRO A 18 6.68 9.95 -17.58
CA PRO A 18 6.70 10.90 -16.46
C PRO A 18 7.37 10.31 -15.21
N PRO A 19 8.06 11.12 -14.40
CA PRO A 19 8.69 10.64 -13.18
C PRO A 19 7.63 10.08 -12.21
N GLY A 20 7.96 8.95 -11.56
CA GLY A 20 7.09 8.32 -10.56
C GLY A 20 5.93 7.48 -11.13
N THR A 21 5.92 7.19 -12.43
CA THR A 21 4.92 6.28 -13.01
C THR A 21 5.38 4.82 -13.02
N PRO A 22 4.46 3.86 -12.90
CA PRO A 22 4.78 2.43 -12.97
C PRO A 22 5.47 2.02 -14.27
N GLU A 23 5.11 2.65 -15.40
CA GLU A 23 5.66 2.38 -16.72
C GLU A 23 7.14 2.77 -16.79
N ARG A 24 7.50 3.91 -16.18
CA ARG A 24 8.89 4.37 -16.08
C ARG A 24 9.73 3.41 -15.25
N ASP A 25 9.21 3.04 -14.08
CA ASP A 25 9.92 2.15 -13.16
C ASP A 25 10.10 0.75 -13.76
N PHE A 26 9.09 0.26 -14.49
CA PHE A 26 9.17 -1.00 -15.24
C PHE A 26 10.22 -0.95 -16.34
N ALA A 27 10.19 0.08 -17.19
CA ALA A 27 11.15 0.23 -18.28
C ALA A 27 12.60 0.32 -17.76
N ARG A 28 12.83 1.06 -16.68
CA ARG A 28 14.14 1.17 -16.04
C ARG A 28 14.61 -0.17 -15.46
N ALA A 29 13.73 -0.92 -14.81
CA ALA A 29 14.05 -2.26 -14.31
C ALA A 29 14.45 -3.22 -15.44
N VAL A 30 13.70 -3.23 -16.55
CA VAL A 30 14.01 -4.06 -17.72
C VAL A 30 15.38 -3.70 -18.30
N ALA A 31 15.71 -2.41 -18.42
CA ALA A 31 17.02 -1.96 -18.91
C ALA A 31 18.17 -2.48 -18.04
N ARG A 32 18.08 -2.31 -16.71
CA ARG A 32 19.09 -2.78 -15.75
C ARG A 32 19.31 -4.28 -15.82
N TRP A 33 18.24 -5.07 -15.94
CA TRP A 33 18.32 -6.52 -16.11
C TRP A 33 19.02 -6.90 -17.42
N LEU A 34 18.65 -6.27 -18.54
CA LEU A 34 19.25 -6.55 -19.85
C LEU A 34 20.73 -6.16 -19.94
N GLN A 35 21.14 -5.17 -19.14
CA GLN A 35 22.54 -4.75 -18.98
C GLN A 35 23.34 -5.68 -18.06
N GLY A 36 22.68 -6.63 -17.37
CA GLY A 36 23.32 -7.54 -16.44
C GLY A 36 23.68 -6.90 -15.09
N GLU A 37 23.09 -5.75 -14.76
CA GLU A 37 23.26 -5.14 -13.42
C GLU A 37 22.59 -5.96 -12.32
N GLU A 38 21.57 -6.74 -12.68
CA GLU A 38 20.78 -7.58 -11.79
C GLU A 38 20.68 -8.99 -12.37
N ASP A 39 20.88 -10.00 -11.55
CA ASP A 39 20.92 -11.40 -11.99
C ASP A 39 19.56 -11.92 -12.50
N THR A 40 18.47 -11.28 -12.10
CA THR A 40 17.10 -11.69 -12.46
C THR A 40 16.21 -10.48 -12.71
N LEU A 41 15.23 -10.65 -13.61
CA LEU A 41 14.21 -9.63 -13.86
C LEU A 41 13.39 -9.33 -12.59
N ASP A 42 13.15 -10.33 -11.74
CA ASP A 42 12.45 -10.14 -10.48
C ASP A 42 13.25 -9.27 -9.49
N ALA A 43 14.58 -9.38 -9.46
CA ALA A 43 15.44 -8.50 -8.68
C ALA A 43 15.41 -7.07 -9.24
N ALA A 44 15.53 -6.92 -10.55
CA ALA A 44 15.45 -5.63 -11.21
C ALA A 44 14.11 -4.91 -11.01
N LEU A 45 13.00 -5.67 -11.02
CA LEU A 45 11.64 -5.16 -10.73
C LEU A 45 11.37 -5.01 -9.23
N GLY A 46 12.31 -5.36 -8.36
CA GLY A 46 12.14 -5.36 -6.92
C GLY A 46 11.04 -6.31 -6.41
N LEU A 47 10.68 -7.31 -7.22
CA LEU A 47 9.70 -8.36 -6.90
C LEU A 47 10.31 -9.40 -5.95
N SER A 48 11.60 -9.68 -6.13
CA SER A 48 12.41 -10.51 -5.25
C SER A 48 12.53 -9.87 -3.87
N ALA A 49 12.17 -10.61 -2.82
CA ALA A 49 12.51 -10.23 -1.46
C ALA A 49 13.97 -10.62 -1.19
N HIS A 50 14.87 -9.64 -1.01
CA HIS A 50 16.14 -9.92 -0.38
C HIS A 50 15.93 -10.27 1.10
N ARG A 51 16.88 -10.99 1.72
CA ARG A 51 16.81 -11.37 3.14
C ARG A 51 16.63 -10.09 3.99
N GLY A 52 15.48 -9.96 4.64
CA GLY A 52 15.13 -8.78 5.46
C GLY A 52 14.29 -7.71 4.75
N GLN A 53 13.97 -7.87 3.46
CA GLN A 53 13.05 -6.97 2.74
C GLN A 53 11.67 -7.59 2.56
N ASP A 54 10.63 -6.75 2.56
CA ASP A 54 9.29 -7.18 2.19
C ASP A 54 9.22 -7.44 0.68
N SER A 55 8.73 -8.62 0.29
CA SER A 55 8.37 -8.95 -1.09
C SER A 55 7.41 -7.92 -1.68
N ALA A 56 7.45 -7.67 -3.00
CA ALA A 56 6.54 -6.72 -3.64
C ALA A 56 5.05 -6.95 -3.34
N PRO A 57 4.52 -8.19 -3.31
CA PRO A 57 3.12 -8.43 -2.91
C PRO A 57 2.81 -7.98 -1.48
N ARG A 58 3.75 -8.17 -0.54
CA ARG A 58 3.59 -7.69 0.85
C ARG A 58 3.58 -6.17 0.93
N ARG A 59 4.47 -5.49 0.19
CA ARG A 59 4.50 -4.02 0.12
C ARG A 59 3.19 -3.49 -0.45
N TRP A 60 2.74 -4.02 -1.59
CA TRP A 60 1.48 -3.63 -2.21
C TRP A 60 0.28 -3.81 -1.26
N ARG A 61 0.19 -4.97 -0.57
CA ARG A 61 -0.87 -5.21 0.42
C ARG A 61 -0.81 -4.20 1.57
N ARG A 62 0.40 -3.89 2.09
CA ARG A 62 0.58 -2.86 3.11
C ARG A 62 0.09 -1.50 2.63
N ASP A 63 0.43 -1.12 1.40
CA ASP A 63 0.08 0.19 0.83
C ASP A 63 -1.44 0.31 0.60
N GLN A 64 -2.09 -0.74 0.09
CA GLN A 64 -3.54 -0.79 -0.05
C GLN A 64 -4.25 -0.69 1.32
N ARG A 65 -3.76 -1.44 2.31
CA ARG A 65 -4.26 -1.34 3.69
C ARG A 65 -4.12 0.09 4.22
N ASN A 66 -2.93 0.67 4.10
CA ASN A 66 -2.62 1.99 4.62
C ASN A 66 -3.48 3.06 3.95
N ARG A 67 -3.71 2.99 2.63
CA ARG A 67 -4.62 3.88 1.91
C ARG A 67 -6.03 3.86 2.48
N HIS A 68 -6.58 2.68 2.76
CA HIS A 68 -7.91 2.56 3.36
C HIS A 68 -7.94 3.03 4.82
N LEU A 69 -6.86 2.86 5.58
CA LEU A 69 -6.73 3.42 6.94
C LEU A 69 -6.67 4.94 6.93
N THR A 70 -6.01 5.55 5.95
CA THR A 70 -6.02 7.00 5.74
C THR A 70 -7.43 7.51 5.45
N THR A 71 -8.17 6.85 4.55
CA THR A 71 -9.60 7.16 4.34
C THR A 71 -10.43 6.98 5.61
N ALA A 72 -10.12 5.98 6.44
CA ALA A 72 -10.81 5.80 7.72
C ALA A 72 -10.51 6.95 8.69
N LEU A 73 -9.26 7.41 8.75
CA LEU A 73 -8.82 8.58 9.53
C LEU A 73 -9.57 9.85 9.12
N GLU A 74 -9.77 10.03 7.81
CA GLU A 74 -10.53 11.16 7.24
C GLU A 74 -11.98 11.22 7.75
N LEU A 75 -12.58 10.07 8.05
CA LEU A 75 -13.98 9.94 8.47
C LEU A 75 -14.19 10.02 9.97
N VAL A 76 -13.11 10.08 10.76
CA VAL A 76 -13.17 10.18 12.22
C VAL A 76 -13.02 11.62 12.67
N GLU A 77 -13.91 12.05 13.54
CA GLU A 77 -13.91 13.38 14.16
C GLU A 77 -12.76 13.55 15.17
N GLY A 78 -12.28 14.79 15.30
CA GLY A 78 -11.31 15.17 16.30
C GLY A 78 -10.49 16.39 15.88
N ASP A 79 -10.18 17.26 16.83
CA ASP A 79 -9.56 18.57 16.60
C ASP A 79 -8.09 18.50 16.20
N THR A 80 -7.44 17.35 16.41
CA THR A 80 -6.03 17.14 16.09
C THR A 80 -5.83 15.77 15.45
N THR A 81 -4.81 15.63 14.61
CA THR A 81 -4.42 14.32 14.06
C THR A 81 -4.18 13.27 15.15
N GLY A 82 -3.65 13.66 16.31
CA GLY A 82 -3.50 12.78 17.47
C GLY A 82 -4.84 12.30 18.06
N ALA A 83 -5.82 13.20 18.17
CA ALA A 83 -7.17 12.86 18.63
C ALA A 83 -7.87 11.91 17.65
N ARG A 84 -7.78 12.19 16.34
CA ARG A 84 -8.34 11.35 15.28
C ARG A 84 -7.71 9.95 15.26
N CYS A 85 -6.39 9.84 15.45
CA CYS A 85 -5.72 8.53 15.57
C CYS A 85 -6.23 7.73 16.77
N ARG A 86 -6.46 8.36 17.93
CA ARG A 86 -7.01 7.67 19.11
C ARG A 86 -8.45 7.23 18.89
N ALA A 87 -9.28 8.10 18.33
CA ALA A 87 -10.66 7.78 18.01
C ALA A 87 -10.76 6.65 16.98
N LEU A 88 -9.91 6.66 15.93
CA LEU A 88 -9.84 5.57 14.97
C LEU A 88 -9.36 4.26 15.62
N ALA A 89 -8.37 4.30 16.52
CA ALA A 89 -7.94 3.09 17.24
C ALA A 89 -9.10 2.46 18.05
N ALA A 90 -9.93 3.28 18.69
CA ALA A 90 -11.13 2.80 19.39
C ALA A 90 -12.16 2.17 18.43
N GLU A 91 -12.37 2.77 17.27
CA GLU A 91 -13.25 2.23 16.23
C GLU A 91 -12.71 0.92 15.62
N ILE A 92 -11.40 0.82 15.40
CA ILE A 92 -10.74 -0.43 14.98
C ILE A 92 -10.96 -1.54 16.01
N ALA A 93 -10.76 -1.25 17.29
CA ALA A 93 -10.97 -2.24 18.36
C ALA A 93 -12.44 -2.72 18.41
N ARG A 94 -13.40 -1.81 18.25
CA ARG A 94 -14.83 -2.15 18.14
C ARG A 94 -15.14 -2.99 16.91
N PHE A 95 -14.55 -2.62 15.76
CA PHE A 95 -14.71 -3.33 14.50
C PHE A 95 -14.17 -4.76 14.60
N GLU A 96 -12.92 -4.95 15.03
CA GLU A 96 -12.27 -6.25 15.15
C GLU A 96 -13.00 -7.17 16.14
N SER A 97 -13.47 -6.64 17.27
CA SER A 97 -14.12 -7.46 18.30
C SER A 97 -15.58 -7.82 18.01
N ARG A 98 -16.35 -6.93 17.37
CA ARG A 98 -17.82 -7.09 17.23
C ARG A 98 -18.30 -7.32 15.81
N ILE A 99 -17.60 -6.77 14.81
CA ILE A 99 -18.07 -6.70 13.42
C ILE A 99 -17.32 -7.70 12.55
N TRP A 100 -15.98 -7.69 12.60
CA TRP A 100 -15.13 -8.52 11.77
C TRP A 100 -15.43 -10.03 11.85
N PRO A 101 -15.73 -10.64 13.02
CA PRO A 101 -16.03 -12.06 13.09
C PRO A 101 -17.22 -12.48 12.20
N ARG A 102 -18.18 -11.58 12.00
CA ARG A 102 -19.35 -11.79 11.14
C ARG A 102 -19.08 -11.41 9.68
N TRP A 103 -18.21 -10.44 9.45
CA TRP A 103 -17.93 -9.91 8.12
C TRP A 103 -16.79 -10.63 7.39
N ARG A 104 -15.94 -11.39 8.09
CA ARG A 104 -14.76 -12.04 7.50
C ARG A 104 -15.04 -13.00 6.34
N VAL A 105 -16.27 -13.51 6.24
CA VAL A 105 -16.72 -14.43 5.17
C VAL A 105 -17.36 -13.69 3.99
N LEU A 106 -17.61 -12.39 4.13
CA LEU A 106 -18.24 -11.59 3.08
C LEU A 106 -17.19 -11.16 2.06
N THR A 107 -17.58 -11.14 0.79
CA THR A 107 -16.75 -10.60 -0.31
C THR A 107 -16.78 -9.07 -0.35
N ALA A 108 -17.85 -8.46 0.17
CA ALA A 108 -18.07 -7.02 0.20
C ALA A 108 -18.69 -6.61 1.55
N PRO A 109 -18.50 -5.36 2.01
CA PRO A 109 -19.20 -4.87 3.19
C PRO A 109 -20.71 -4.79 2.91
N PRO A 110 -21.58 -4.94 3.93
CA PRO A 110 -23.02 -4.75 3.78
C PRO A 110 -23.37 -3.38 3.18
N PRO A 111 -24.41 -3.27 2.32
CA PRO A 111 -24.75 -2.03 1.63
C PRO A 111 -25.11 -0.87 2.57
N GLU A 112 -25.64 -1.17 3.76
CA GLU A 112 -25.98 -0.23 4.82
C GLU A 112 -24.80 0.13 5.74
N ALA A 113 -23.61 -0.43 5.48
CA ALA A 113 -22.42 -0.15 6.29
C ALA A 113 -22.01 1.33 6.19
N SER A 114 -21.68 1.93 7.34
CA SER A 114 -21.12 3.28 7.36
C SER A 114 -19.82 3.35 6.54
N ARG A 115 -19.52 4.54 5.99
CA ARG A 115 -18.29 4.77 5.22
C ARG A 115 -17.04 4.35 6.00
N LEU A 116 -17.01 4.61 7.31
CA LEU A 116 -15.91 4.22 8.19
C LEU A 116 -15.76 2.70 8.25
N ARG A 117 -16.85 1.95 8.48
CA ARG A 117 -16.81 0.48 8.54
C ARG A 117 -16.45 -0.13 7.19
N THR A 118 -16.90 0.46 6.10
CA THR A 118 -16.51 0.09 4.74
C THR A 118 -15.01 0.27 4.51
N ALA A 119 -14.43 1.38 4.96
CA ALA A 119 -12.99 1.60 4.88
C ALA A 119 -12.21 0.58 5.73
N LEU A 120 -12.63 0.31 6.96
CA LEU A 120 -12.02 -0.69 7.84
C LEU A 120 -12.10 -2.11 7.28
N PHE A 121 -13.24 -2.49 6.69
CA PHE A 121 -13.39 -3.77 6.00
C PHE A 121 -12.38 -3.91 4.86
N LYS A 122 -12.28 -2.90 3.98
CA LYS A 122 -11.34 -2.92 2.86
C LYS A 122 -9.89 -2.97 3.35
N ALA A 123 -9.52 -2.19 4.37
CA ALA A 123 -8.20 -2.25 4.98
C ALA A 123 -7.89 -3.69 5.48
N ARG A 124 -8.86 -4.33 6.15
CA ARG A 124 -8.68 -5.65 6.75
C ARG A 124 -8.46 -6.77 5.72
N GLN A 125 -9.00 -6.63 4.50
CA GLN A 125 -8.79 -7.56 3.39
C GLN A 125 -7.31 -7.61 2.95
N PHE A 126 -6.58 -6.52 3.13
CA PHE A 126 -5.17 -6.43 2.74
C PHE A 126 -4.20 -6.79 3.88
N GLY A 127 -4.63 -6.77 5.14
CA GLY A 127 -3.80 -7.21 6.26
C GLY A 127 -4.43 -6.95 7.63
N CYS A 128 -3.70 -7.26 8.70
CA CYS A 128 -4.13 -6.93 10.06
C CYS A 128 -4.19 -5.41 10.23
N LEU A 129 -5.21 -4.93 10.96
CA LEU A 129 -5.34 -3.53 11.31
C LEU A 129 -4.35 -3.19 12.44
N PRO A 130 -3.84 -1.94 12.49
CA PRO A 130 -2.99 -1.49 13.58
C PRO A 130 -3.75 -1.51 14.90
N THR A 131 -3.05 -1.92 15.95
CA THR A 131 -3.62 -2.08 17.30
C THR A 131 -3.38 -0.86 18.17
N THR A 132 -2.48 0.04 17.76
CA THR A 132 -2.15 1.26 18.53
C THR A 132 -2.29 2.53 17.70
N HIS A 133 -2.55 3.63 18.40
CA HIS A 133 -2.69 4.94 17.78
C HIS A 133 -1.35 5.50 17.28
N GLU A 134 -0.21 5.05 17.80
CA GLU A 134 1.13 5.37 17.29
C GLU A 134 1.35 4.78 15.89
N GLN A 135 0.92 3.52 15.66
CA GLN A 135 1.00 2.91 14.33
C GLN A 135 0.17 3.70 13.31
N LEU A 136 -1.02 4.16 13.70
CA LEU A 136 -1.86 5.03 12.87
C LEU A 136 -1.19 6.38 12.58
N ARG A 137 -0.50 6.96 13.57
CA ARG A 137 0.25 8.20 13.39
C ARG A 137 1.41 8.04 12.39
N ASN A 138 2.10 6.90 12.43
CA ASN A 138 3.17 6.60 11.46
C ASN A 138 2.60 6.47 10.04
N ILE A 139 1.49 5.76 9.89
CA ILE A 139 0.79 5.63 8.60
C ILE A 139 0.37 6.99 8.05
N ALA A 140 -0.19 7.87 8.91
CA ALA A 140 -0.59 9.22 8.50
C ALA A 140 0.60 10.06 8.00
N ARG A 141 1.76 9.95 8.66
CA ARG A 141 3.01 10.62 8.26
C ARG A 141 3.58 10.09 6.95
N GLU A 142 3.64 8.77 6.80
CA GLU A 142 4.17 8.10 5.60
C GLU A 142 3.36 8.41 4.35
N THR A 143 2.05 8.60 4.50
CA THR A 143 1.14 8.81 3.37
C THR A 143 1.02 10.30 2.96
N GLY A 144 1.74 11.21 3.62
CA GLY A 144 1.67 12.65 3.33
C GLY A 144 0.30 13.27 3.64
N SER A 145 -0.52 12.62 4.46
CA SER A 145 -1.76 13.19 4.97
C SER A 145 -1.44 14.23 6.04
N SER A 146 -1.04 15.42 5.57
CA SER A 146 -0.95 16.62 6.40
C SER A 146 -2.37 17.12 6.66
N PHE A 147 -2.85 16.92 7.89
CA PHE A 147 -4.05 17.54 8.45
C PHE A 147 -3.71 18.13 9.82
#